data_AF-A0A926HBS9-F1
#
_entry.id   AF-A0A926HBS9-F1
#
_cell.length_a   1.000
_cell.length_b   1.000
_cell.length_c   1.000
_cell.angle_alpha   90.00
_cell.angle_beta   90.00
_cell.angle_gamma   90.00
#
_symmetry.space_group_name_H-M   'P 1'
#
loop_
_entity.id
_entity.type
_entity.pdbx_description
1 polymer ?
#
loop_
_entity_poly.entity_id
_entity_poly.type
_entity_poly.pdbx_seq_one_letter_code
_entity_poly.pdbx_strand_id
1 'polypeptide(L)'
;MSHSYPRRGSNAPIAAVAAATFSVGQRVRIVRSPASYAYNGLVGVITAISGETINVIVDEPPMDSHCTVFYVEELDLEGDA
;
A
#
# COMPACT_ATOMS: atom_id res chain seq x y z
N MET A 1 -17.06 -17.08 -16.28
CA MET A 1 -16.97 -16.62 -14.88
C MET A 1 -16.26 -15.28 -14.88
N SER A 2 -17.02 -14.19 -15.01
CA SER A 2 -16.48 -12.84 -15.08
C SER A 2 -16.39 -12.29 -13.66
N HIS A 3 -15.18 -12.06 -13.17
CA HIS A 3 -14.95 -11.38 -11.89
C HIS A 3 -15.29 -9.90 -12.06
N SER A 4 -16.58 -9.58 -11.97
CA SER A 4 -17.09 -8.22 -11.97
C SER A 4 -16.91 -7.64 -10.57
N TYR A 5 -15.81 -6.94 -10.33
CA TYR A 5 -15.68 -6.08 -9.16
C TYR A 5 -16.77 -5.01 -9.24
N PRO A 6 -17.62 -4.83 -8.21
CA PRO A 6 -18.64 -3.80 -8.23
C PRO A 6 -17.96 -2.43 -8.31
N ARG A 7 -18.09 -1.76 -9.47
CA ARG A 7 -17.93 -0.31 -9.58
C ARG A 7 -19.05 0.33 -8.75
N ARG A 8 -18.82 0.44 -7.45
CA ARG A 8 -19.67 1.25 -6.56
C ARG A 8 -19.04 2.64 -6.53
N GLY A 9 -19.78 3.60 -7.09
CA GLY A 9 -19.42 5.02 -7.04
C GLY A 9 -19.10 5.46 -5.61
N SER A 10 -18.26 6.50 -5.52
CA SER A 10 -17.61 7.06 -4.33
C SER A 10 -16.20 6.50 -4.06
N ASN A 11 -15.22 6.76 -4.93
CA ASN A 11 -13.77 6.64 -4.64
C ASN A 11 -13.25 7.70 -3.64
N ALA A 12 -14.13 8.52 -3.07
CA ALA A 12 -13.75 9.62 -2.18
C ALA A 12 -13.28 9.21 -0.76
N PRO A 13 -13.79 8.15 -0.09
CA PRO A 13 -13.41 7.88 1.29
C PRO A 13 -12.05 7.18 1.39
N ILE A 14 -11.70 6.29 0.46
CA ILE A 14 -10.46 5.49 0.55
C ILE A 14 -9.24 6.37 0.28
N ALA A 15 -9.34 7.28 -0.69
CA ALA A 15 -8.31 8.27 -0.98
C ALA A 15 -8.07 9.23 0.19
N ALA A 16 -9.15 9.68 0.84
CA ALA A 16 -9.05 10.53 2.02
C ALA A 16 -8.45 9.77 3.22
N VAL A 17 -8.80 8.49 3.40
CA VAL A 17 -8.25 7.63 4.44
C VAL A 17 -6.75 7.39 4.23
N ALA A 18 -6.29 7.17 3.00
CA ALA A 18 -4.86 7.00 2.71
C ALA A 18 -4.02 8.19 3.19
N ALA A 19 -4.44 9.40 2.81
CA ALA A 19 -3.74 10.64 3.16
C ALA A 19 -3.94 11.06 4.63
N ALA A 20 -4.97 10.54 5.31
CA ALA A 20 -5.19 10.78 6.74
C ALA A 20 -4.44 9.79 7.64
N THR A 21 -4.23 8.56 7.17
CA THR A 21 -3.56 7.49 7.93
C THR A 21 -2.05 7.45 7.71
N PHE A 22 -1.60 7.79 6.51
CA PHE A 22 -0.20 7.64 6.11
C PHE A 22 0.42 8.96 5.65
N SER A 23 1.73 9.09 5.83
CA SER A 23 2.52 10.24 5.38
C SER A 23 3.73 9.82 4.55
N VAL A 24 4.13 10.66 3.59
CA VAL A 24 5.39 10.47 2.85
C VAL A 24 6.57 10.53 3.81
N GLY A 25 7.49 9.59 3.69
CA GLY A 25 8.62 9.38 4.60
C GLY A 25 8.32 8.43 5.76
N GLN A 26 7.07 8.00 5.94
CA GLN A 26 6.69 7.07 7.01
C GLN A 26 7.07 5.64 6.65
N ARG A 27 7.48 4.88 7.67
CA ARG A 27 7.72 3.44 7.55
C ARG A 27 6.42 2.67 7.68
N VAL A 28 6.23 1.73 6.78
CA VAL A 28 5.06 0.86 6.72
C VAL A 28 5.48 -0.58 6.49
N ARG A 29 4.70 -1.49 7.06
CA ARG A 29 4.83 -2.92 6.83
C ARG A 29 3.77 -3.36 5.84
N ILE A 30 4.19 -4.12 4.83
CA ILE A 30 3.28 -4.71 3.86
C ILE A 30 2.67 -5.95 4.51
N VAL A 31 1.41 -5.88 4.92
CA VAL A 31 0.72 -7.01 5.56
C VAL A 31 0.09 -7.95 4.53
N ARG A 32 -0.22 -7.43 3.34
CA ARG A 32 -0.86 -8.20 2.28
C ARG A 32 -0.53 -7.65 0.89
N SER A 33 -0.01 -8.49 0.02
CA SER A 33 0.17 -8.19 -1.41
C SER A 33 -0.30 -9.41 -2.23
N PRO A 34 -1.54 -9.39 -2.76
CA PRO A 34 -2.07 -10.48 -3.58
C PRO A 34 -1.37 -10.54 -4.94
N ALA A 35 -0.80 -9.43 -5.41
CA ALA A 35 -0.04 -9.36 -6.65
C ALA A 35 1.34 -10.03 -6.53
N SER A 36 1.95 -10.00 -5.34
CA SER A 36 3.25 -10.61 -5.10
C SER A 36 3.44 -10.89 -3.61
N TYR A 37 3.09 -12.11 -3.21
CA TYR A 37 3.21 -12.58 -1.81
C TYR A 37 4.62 -12.44 -1.23
N ALA A 38 5.64 -12.31 -2.07
CA ALA A 38 7.01 -12.09 -1.65
C ALA A 38 7.23 -10.72 -0.97
N TYR A 39 6.31 -9.76 -1.15
CA TYR A 39 6.32 -8.50 -0.41
C TYR A 39 5.70 -8.61 0.99
N ASN A 40 4.98 -9.70 1.30
CA ASN A 40 4.29 -9.83 2.58
C ASN A 40 5.29 -9.91 3.74
N GLY A 41 5.07 -9.09 4.75
CA GLY A 41 5.90 -8.97 5.93
C GLY A 41 7.09 -8.04 5.78
N LEU A 42 7.39 -7.57 4.57
CA LEU A 42 8.47 -6.63 4.31
C LEU A 42 8.11 -5.22 4.77
N VAL A 43 9.15 -4.43 5.02
CA VAL A 43 9.04 -3.04 5.43
C VAL A 43 9.52 -2.14 4.29
N GLY A 44 8.88 -1.00 4.17
CA GLY A 44 9.29 0.04 3.24
C GLY A 44 8.90 1.43 3.70
N VAL A 45 9.37 2.42 2.94
CA VAL A 45 9.13 3.83 3.19
C VAL A 45 8.20 4.38 2.13
N ILE A 46 7.16 5.11 2.54
CA ILE A 46 6.25 5.77 1.62
C ILE A 46 6.97 6.91 0.92
N THR A 47 6.91 6.94 -0.41
CA THR A 47 7.50 8.03 -1.22
C THR A 47 6.46 8.93 -1.86
N ALA A 48 5.26 8.42 -2.11
CA ALA A 48 4.16 9.21 -2.64
C ALA A 48 2.80 8.58 -2.29
N ILE A 49 1.80 9.43 -2.10
CA ILE A 49 0.41 9.02 -1.88
C ILE A 49 -0.41 9.62 -3.01
N SER A 50 -1.10 8.78 -3.77
CA SER A 50 -1.85 9.14 -4.98
C SER A 50 -3.30 8.67 -4.83
N GLY A 51 -4.07 9.41 -4.06
CA GLY A 51 -5.45 9.04 -3.74
C GLY A 51 -5.48 7.70 -3.02
N GLU A 52 -5.93 6.65 -3.71
CA GLU A 52 -6.13 5.31 -3.13
C GLU A 52 -4.87 4.44 -3.14
N THR A 53 -3.82 4.88 -3.82
CA THR A 53 -2.57 4.13 -3.95
C THR A 53 -1.41 4.81 -3.25
N ILE A 54 -0.51 4.01 -2.71
CA ILE A 54 0.65 4.44 -1.94
C ILE A 54 1.89 3.82 -2.59
N ASN A 55 2.84 4.66 -3.01
CA ASN A 55 4.13 4.22 -3.50
C ASN A 55 5.04 3.99 -2.29
N VAL A 56 5.60 2.78 -2.22
CA VAL A 56 6.49 2.37 -1.15
C VAL A 56 7.80 1.89 -1.76
N ILE A 57 8.91 2.45 -1.27
CA ILE A 57 10.23 1.88 -1.50
C ILE A 57 10.46 0.81 -0.44
N VAL A 58 10.61 -0.44 -0.86
CA VAL A 58 10.82 -1.60 0.00
C VAL A 58 12.32 -1.74 0.28
N ASP A 59 12.69 -1.95 1.55
CA ASP A 59 14.09 -2.00 1.97
C ASP A 59 14.82 -3.24 1.39
N GLU A 60 14.16 -4.40 1.36
CA GLU A 60 14.67 -5.66 0.80
C GLU A 60 13.71 -6.24 -0.24
N PRO A 61 13.62 -5.68 -1.47
CA PRO A 61 12.63 -6.14 -2.43
C PRO A 61 12.96 -7.56 -2.91
N PRO A 62 11.93 -8.40 -3.14
CA PRO A 62 12.09 -9.76 -3.64
C PRO A 62 12.44 -9.83 -5.15
N MET A 63 12.39 -8.71 -5.87
CA MET A 63 12.74 -8.57 -7.29
C MET A 63 13.61 -7.33 -7.50
N ASP A 64 14.13 -7.11 -8.71
CA ASP A 64 14.93 -5.92 -9.06
C ASP A 64 14.18 -4.56 -8.96
N SER A 65 12.92 -4.57 -8.52
CA SER A 65 12.10 -3.36 -8.36
C SER A 65 11.96 -2.99 -6.88
N HIS A 66 12.65 -1.93 -6.47
CA HIS A 66 12.58 -1.39 -5.11
C HIS A 66 11.30 -0.61 -4.83
N CYS A 67 10.63 -0.06 -5.85
CA CYS A 67 9.43 0.74 -5.70
C CYS A 67 8.21 -0.05 -6.17
N THR A 68 7.23 -0.24 -5.29
CA THR A 68 5.97 -0.91 -5.59
C THR A 68 4.79 -0.08 -5.06
N VAL A 69 3.65 -0.20 -5.73
CA VAL A 69 2.42 0.47 -5.37
C VAL A 69 1.54 -0.47 -4.57
N PHE A 70 1.05 -0.01 -3.42
CA PHE A 70 0.15 -0.73 -2.53
C PHE A 70 -1.09 0.11 -2.22
N TYR A 71 -2.15 -0.54 -1.74
CA TYR A 71 -3.34 0.12 -1.21
C TYR A 71 -3.24 0.31 0.31
N VAL A 72 -4.07 1.20 0.86
CA VAL A 72 -4.18 1.45 2.30
C VAL A 72 -4.39 0.16 3.10
N GLU A 73 -5.25 -0.74 2.60
CA GLU A 73 -5.60 -2.01 3.26
C GLU A 73 -4.48 -3.07 3.22
N GLU A 74 -3.44 -2.83 2.42
CA GLU A 74 -2.29 -3.72 2.22
C GLU A 74 -1.11 -3.36 3.12
N LEU A 75 -1.18 -2.19 3.76
CA LEU A 75 -0.12 -1.58 4.55
C LEU A 75 -0.56 -1.42 6.00
N ASP A 76 0.38 -1.58 6.92
CA ASP A 76 0.23 -1.32 8.34
C ASP A 76 1.34 -0.36 8.80
N LEU A 77 1.05 0.47 9.79
CA LEU A 77 2.04 1.39 10.33
C LEU A 77 3.09 0.61 11.13
N GLU A 78 4.37 0.82 10.82
CA GLU A 78 5.44 0.22 11.60
C GLU A 78 5.58 1.00 12.91
N GLY A 79 4.83 0.59 13.94
CA GLY A 79 4.89 1.12 15.29
C GLY A 79 3.56 1.66 15.82
N ASP A 80 2.83 0.81 16.55
CA ASP A 80 2.02 1.24 17.71
C ASP A 80 2.18 0.14 18.78
N ALA A 81 3.24 0.26 19.57
CA ALA A 81 3.52 -0.51 20.78
C ALA A 81 4.19 0.38 21.82
#